data_AF-A0A5N4DAE1-F1
#
_entry.id   AF-A0A5N4DAE1-F1
#
_cell.length_a   1.000
_cell.length_b   1.000
_cell.length_c   1.000
_cell.angle_alpha   90.00
_cell.angle_beta   90.00
_cell.angle_gamma   90.00
#
_symmetry.space_group_name_H-M   'P 1'
#
loop_
_entity.id
_entity.type
_entity.pdbx_description
1 polymer ?
#
loop_
_entity_poly.entity_id
_entity_poly.type
_entity_poly.pdbx_seq_one_letter_code
_entity_poly.pdbx_strand_id
1 'polypeptide(L)'
;MIHRDNVGPVCSLKFVALLVALSPELLFLGAGVQLRDNGYDGLLVAINPQVSEDQNLIANIKEMITEASSYLFNATKRRVFFRNIKILIPATWKANNYSKIKQESYEKVRIQDFIQ
;
A
#
# COMPACT_ATOMS: atom_id res chain seq x y z
N MET A 1 22.78 27.25 -64.36
CA MET A 1 22.46 27.63 -62.97
C MET A 1 21.02 27.15 -62.75
N ILE A 2 20.68 26.12 -61.97
CA ILE A 2 21.21 25.68 -60.68
C ILE A 2 21.27 24.14 -60.62
N HIS A 3 22.40 23.70 -60.11
CA HIS A 3 22.78 22.39 -59.59
C HIS A 3 21.72 21.72 -58.71
N ARG A 4 21.49 20.42 -58.91
CA ARG A 4 21.04 19.53 -57.83
C ARG A 4 21.32 18.06 -58.16
N ASP A 5 22.52 17.63 -57.79
CA ASP A 5 22.82 16.23 -57.52
C ASP A 5 22.01 15.77 -56.29
N ASN A 6 21.39 14.60 -56.38
CA ASN A 6 20.90 13.85 -55.21
C ASN A 6 21.34 12.39 -55.36
N VAL A 7 22.59 12.15 -54.94
CA VAL A 7 23.03 10.91 -54.30
C VAL A 7 22.63 11.05 -52.82
N GLY A 8 22.04 10.10 -52.12
CA GLY A 8 21.80 8.70 -52.41
C GLY A 8 20.86 8.10 -51.35
N PRO A 9 20.76 6.76 -51.30
CA PRO A 9 19.86 6.02 -50.43
C PRO A 9 20.47 5.93 -49.02
N VAL A 10 19.69 5.48 -48.03
CA VAL A 10 20.14 4.54 -46.97
C VAL A 10 19.01 4.36 -45.94
N CYS A 11 18.44 3.15 -45.97
CA CYS A 11 18.34 2.25 -44.83
C CYS A 11 18.11 2.87 -43.44
N SER A 12 16.86 2.97 -42.98
CA SER A 12 16.58 2.95 -41.54
C SER A 12 15.13 2.56 -41.19
N LEU A 13 14.54 1.64 -41.95
CA LEU A 13 13.22 1.13 -41.64
C LEU A 13 13.36 -0.19 -40.88
N LYS A 14 13.67 -0.17 -39.57
CA LYS A 14 13.40 -1.23 -38.55
C LYS A 14 13.80 -0.80 -37.12
N PHE A 15 13.44 0.39 -36.62
CA PHE A 15 13.75 0.73 -35.22
C PHE A 15 12.68 1.52 -34.44
N VAL A 16 11.46 1.69 -34.97
CA VAL A 16 10.40 2.44 -34.25
C VAL A 16 9.29 1.53 -33.68
N ALA A 17 9.35 0.22 -33.92
CA ALA A 17 8.36 -0.73 -33.41
C ALA A 17 8.90 -1.59 -32.24
N LEU A 18 9.79 -1.05 -31.40
CA LEU A 18 10.26 -1.74 -30.21
C LEU A 18 10.47 -0.78 -29.02
N LEU A 19 9.47 0.05 -28.73
CA LEU A 19 9.35 0.79 -27.47
C LEU A 19 7.89 0.83 -27.00
N VAL A 20 7.19 -0.28 -27.17
CA VAL A 20 5.96 -0.60 -26.41
C VAL A 20 6.20 -1.96 -25.73
N ALA A 21 7.31 -2.06 -25.01
CA ALA A 21 7.64 -3.16 -24.13
C ALA A 21 8.16 -2.63 -22.79
N LEU A 22 7.54 -1.57 -22.31
CA LEU A 22 7.39 -1.35 -20.88
C LEU A 22 5.89 -1.26 -20.67
N SER A 23 5.25 -2.38 -20.35
CA SER A 23 3.88 -2.32 -19.86
C SER A 23 3.88 -1.36 -18.65
N PRO A 24 2.96 -0.40 -18.58
CA PRO A 24 2.80 0.45 -17.38
C PRO A 24 2.46 -0.34 -16.11
N GLU A 25 2.32 -1.66 -16.20
CA GLU A 25 2.00 -2.58 -15.12
C GLU A 25 3.12 -2.71 -14.07
N LEU A 26 4.34 -2.25 -14.37
CA LEU A 26 5.46 -2.34 -13.42
C LEU A 26 5.62 -1.10 -12.50
N LEU A 27 4.56 -0.32 -12.26
CA LEU A 27 4.65 0.90 -11.42
C LEU A 27 3.68 0.98 -10.24
N PHE A 28 3.09 -0.12 -9.79
CA PHE A 28 2.41 -0.12 -8.48
C PHE A 28 2.73 -1.37 -7.67
N LEU A 29 3.98 -1.47 -7.22
CA LEU A 29 4.28 -2.19 -5.98
C LEU A 29 3.80 -1.33 -4.79
N GLY A 30 2.48 -1.09 -4.73
CA GLY A 30 1.84 -0.22 -3.76
C GLY A 30 1.68 -0.91 -2.40
N ALA A 31 2.79 -1.26 -1.75
CA ALA A 31 2.78 -1.65 -0.34
C ALA A 31 2.76 -0.38 0.52
N GLY A 32 1.60 0.28 0.56
CA GLY A 32 1.42 1.53 1.29
C GLY A 32 -0.05 1.84 1.55
N VAL A 33 -0.28 2.85 2.40
CA VAL A 33 -1.61 3.38 2.68
C VAL A 33 -2.23 3.90 1.38
N GLN A 34 -3.44 3.44 1.04
CA GLN A 34 -4.14 3.81 -0.18
C GLN A 34 -5.37 4.65 0.14
N LEU A 35 -5.55 5.77 -0.55
CA LEU A 35 -6.80 6.52 -0.49
C LEU A 35 -7.73 6.03 -1.60
N ARG A 36 -8.82 5.35 -1.24
CA ARG A 36 -9.85 4.87 -2.17
C ARG A 36 -11.21 5.31 -1.68
N ASP A 37 -12.04 5.89 -2.54
CA ASP A 37 -13.38 6.34 -2.16
C ASP A 37 -13.38 7.11 -0.83
N ASN A 38 -12.50 8.10 -0.71
CA ASN A 38 -12.38 8.95 0.48
C ASN A 38 -11.92 8.26 1.78
N GLY A 39 -11.61 6.96 1.75
CA GLY A 39 -11.12 6.21 2.90
C GLY A 39 -9.69 5.75 2.69
N TYR A 40 -8.86 5.93 3.71
CA TYR A 40 -7.54 5.31 3.77
C TYR A 40 -7.67 3.83 4.14
N ASP A 41 -7.18 2.97 3.25
CA ASP A 41 -7.03 1.54 3.42
C ASP A 41 -5.56 1.16 3.59
N GLY A 42 -5.32 0.01 4.23
CA GLY A 42 -3.98 -0.57 4.34
C GLY A 42 -3.12 0.08 5.41
N LEU A 43 -3.73 0.81 6.36
CA LEU A 43 -3.01 1.31 7.52
C LEU A 43 -2.64 0.14 8.44
N LEU A 44 -1.37 0.09 8.84
CA LEU A 44 -0.82 -0.97 9.68
C LEU A 44 -0.26 -0.37 10.97
N VAL A 45 -0.75 -0.85 12.10
CA VAL A 45 -0.25 -0.48 13.43
C VAL A 45 0.47 -1.69 14.01
N ALA A 46 1.78 -1.61 14.16
CA ALA A 46 2.57 -2.68 14.78
C ALA A 46 2.87 -2.36 16.24
N ILE A 47 2.57 -3.30 17.13
CA ILE A 47 2.96 -3.21 18.54
C ILE A 47 4.38 -3.77 18.66
N ASN A 48 5.25 -3.06 19.34
CA ASN A 48 6.62 -3.52 19.58
C ASN A 48 6.61 -4.75 20.53
N PRO A 49 7.29 -5.86 20.22
CA PRO A 49 7.36 -7.04 21.09
C PRO A 49 7.89 -6.81 22.51
N GLN A 50 8.58 -5.69 22.75
CA GLN A 50 9.07 -5.27 24.06
C GLN A 50 7.98 -4.60 24.94
N VAL A 51 6.81 -4.30 24.36
CA VAL A 51 5.67 -3.78 25.11
C VAL A 51 4.97 -4.94 25.82
N SER A 52 4.86 -4.85 27.15
CA SER A 52 4.14 -5.82 27.96
C SER A 52 2.67 -5.94 27.54
N GLU A 53 2.12 -7.16 27.60
CA GLU A 53 0.71 -7.42 27.28
C GLU A 53 -0.22 -6.65 28.24
N ASP A 54 -1.12 -5.86 27.66
CA ASP A 54 -2.19 -5.17 28.36
C ASP A 54 -3.52 -5.46 27.64
N GLN A 55 -4.51 -5.89 28.40
CA GLN A 55 -5.84 -6.24 27.92
C GLN A 55 -6.55 -5.02 27.29
N ASN A 56 -6.22 -3.81 27.73
CA ASN A 56 -6.85 -2.57 27.25
C ASN A 56 -6.12 -1.94 26.06
N LEU A 57 -4.85 -2.29 25.79
CA LEU A 57 -4.05 -1.60 24.78
C LEU A 57 -4.70 -1.64 23.39
N ILE A 58 -5.27 -2.79 22.99
CA ILE A 58 -5.94 -2.92 21.69
C ILE A 58 -7.21 -2.07 21.62
N ALA A 59 -7.95 -1.96 22.72
CA ALA A 59 -9.13 -1.10 22.80
C ALA A 59 -8.73 0.38 22.69
N ASN A 60 -7.70 0.80 23.45
CA ASN A 60 -7.19 2.17 23.44
C ASN A 60 -6.65 2.56 22.05
N ILE A 61 -5.94 1.66 21.37
CA ILE A 61 -5.48 1.89 19.98
C ILE A 61 -6.67 2.10 19.04
N LYS A 62 -7.73 1.29 19.15
CA LYS A 62 -8.94 1.45 18.33
C LYS A 62 -9.64 2.78 18.60
N GLU A 63 -9.72 3.20 19.86
CA GLU A 63 -10.30 4.47 20.27
C GLU A 63 -9.50 5.64 19.69
N MET A 64 -8.18 5.69 19.92
CA MET A 64 -7.31 6.75 19.37
C MET A 64 -7.41 6.86 17.85
N ILE A 65 -7.45 5.73 17.14
CA ILE A 65 -7.58 5.70 15.68
C ILE A 65 -8.95 6.22 15.24
N THR A 66 -10.01 5.88 15.98
CA THR A 66 -11.38 6.36 15.70
C THR A 66 -11.47 7.86 15.89
N GLU A 67 -10.90 8.38 16.97
CA GLU A 67 -10.83 9.82 17.25
C GLU A 67 -10.01 10.55 16.18
N ALA A 68 -8.84 10.03 15.83
CA ALA A 68 -8.01 10.59 14.76
C ALA A 68 -8.73 10.59 13.40
N SER A 69 -9.49 9.53 13.09
CA SER A 69 -10.32 9.45 11.88
C SER A 69 -11.41 10.52 11.87
N SER A 70 -12.10 10.70 13.01
CA SER A 70 -13.13 11.75 13.17
C SER A 70 -12.54 13.16 13.01
N TYR A 71 -11.38 13.41 13.62
CA TYR A 71 -10.67 14.67 13.49
C TYR A 71 -10.30 14.94 12.02
N LEU A 72 -9.66 13.98 11.35
CA LEU A 72 -9.27 14.07 9.94
C LEU A 72 -10.49 14.32 9.05
N PHE A 73 -11.61 13.64 9.30
CA PHE A 73 -12.85 13.82 8.56
C PHE A 73 -13.37 15.24 8.68
N ASN A 74 -13.42 15.79 9.90
CA ASN A 74 -13.87 17.16 10.11
C ASN A 74 -12.90 18.20 9.52
N ALA A 75 -11.60 18.02 9.71
CA ALA A 75 -10.56 18.90 9.18
C ALA A 75 -10.57 18.94 7.63
N THR A 76 -10.98 17.84 6.98
CA THR A 76 -11.05 17.74 5.51
C THR A 76 -12.43 18.09 4.95
N LYS A 77 -13.29 18.78 5.71
CA LYS A 77 -14.67 19.11 5.32
C LYS A 77 -15.48 17.87 4.94
N ARG A 78 -15.37 16.83 5.77
CA ARG A 78 -16.09 15.54 5.66
C ARG A 78 -15.71 14.73 4.43
N ARG A 79 -14.43 14.71 4.08
CA ARG A 79 -13.94 14.07 2.85
C ARG A 79 -13.00 12.91 3.05
N VAL A 80 -12.26 12.82 4.15
CA VAL A 80 -11.24 11.77 4.30
C VAL A 80 -11.34 11.14 5.69
N PHE A 81 -11.23 9.82 5.76
CA PHE A 81 -11.27 9.06 7.02
C PHE A 81 -10.38 7.81 6.93
N PHE A 82 -10.03 7.21 8.07
CA PHE A 82 -9.40 5.88 8.11
C PHE A 82 -10.48 4.80 8.05
N ARG A 83 -10.29 3.78 7.20
CA ARG A 83 -11.29 2.73 6.96
C ARG A 83 -10.80 1.33 7.33
N ASN A 84 -9.82 0.81 6.59
CA ASN A 84 -9.31 -0.55 6.81
C ASN A 84 -7.93 -0.53 7.44
N ILE A 85 -7.90 -0.89 8.73
CA ILE A 85 -6.72 -0.78 9.57
C ILE A 85 -6.43 -2.14 10.20
N LYS A 86 -5.17 -2.56 10.17
CA LYS A 86 -4.71 -3.82 10.74
C LYS A 86 -3.79 -3.52 11.92
N ILE A 87 -4.00 -4.23 13.02
CA ILE A 87 -3.14 -4.16 14.19
C ILE A 87 -2.35 -5.46 14.26
N LEU A 88 -1.02 -5.37 14.16
CA LEU A 88 -0.13 -6.52 14.33
C LEU A 88 0.15 -6.72 15.81
N ILE A 89 -0.25 -7.89 16.30
CA ILE A 89 -0.02 -8.32 17.68
C ILE A 89 1.34 -9.01 17.75
N PRO A 90 2.17 -8.71 18.75
CA PRO A 90 3.46 -9.37 18.89
C PRO A 90 3.30 -10.87 19.18
N ALA A 91 4.21 -11.68 18.64
CA ALA A 91 4.26 -13.12 18.96
C ALA A 91 4.62 -13.40 20.44
N THR A 92 5.15 -12.40 21.16
CA THR A 92 5.46 -12.48 22.60
C THR A 92 4.21 -12.45 23.48
N TRP A 93 3.05 -12.04 22.96
CA TRP A 93 1.78 -11.99 23.69
C TRP A 93 1.03 -13.32 23.62
N LYS A 94 0.20 -13.62 24.63
CA LYS A 94 -0.52 -14.89 24.69
C LYS A 94 -1.67 -14.93 23.67
N ALA A 95 -1.62 -15.90 22.75
CA ALA A 95 -2.54 -16.00 21.60
C ALA A 95 -4.02 -16.22 21.97
N ASN A 96 -4.30 -16.75 23.17
CA ASN A 96 -5.64 -17.10 23.63
C ASN A 96 -6.57 -15.88 23.84
N ASN A 97 -6.03 -14.68 24.04
CA ASN A 97 -6.81 -13.46 24.29
C ASN A 97 -7.25 -12.72 23.02
N TYR A 98 -6.64 -13.00 21.87
CA TYR A 98 -6.78 -12.21 20.64
C TYR A 98 -7.33 -13.01 19.45
N SER A 99 -7.77 -14.24 19.72
CA SER A 99 -8.14 -15.33 18.77
C SER A 99 -9.29 -15.02 17.79
N LYS A 100 -9.91 -13.84 17.87
CA LYS A 100 -10.95 -13.39 16.93
C LYS A 100 -10.51 -12.28 15.97
N ILE A 101 -9.28 -11.79 16.11
CA ILE A 101 -8.68 -10.82 15.20
C ILE A 101 -7.93 -11.64 14.16
N LYS A 102 -8.21 -11.41 12.87
CA LYS A 102 -7.51 -12.04 11.74
C LYS A 102 -6.02 -11.73 11.90
N GLN A 103 -5.28 -12.63 12.55
CA GLN A 103 -3.87 -12.49 12.86
C GLN A 103 -3.11 -12.64 11.54
N GLU A 104 -2.75 -11.52 10.93
CA GLU A 104 -1.73 -11.52 9.89
C GLU A 104 -0.38 -11.55 10.60
N SER A 105 0.30 -12.69 10.52
CA SER A 105 1.55 -12.96 11.24
C SER A 105 2.66 -12.00 10.81
N TYR A 106 3.33 -11.40 11.81
CA TYR A 106 4.49 -10.50 11.64
C TYR A 106 5.67 -11.17 10.92
N GLU A 107 5.79 -12.50 10.97
CA GLU A 107 6.98 -13.22 10.47
C GLU A 107 6.85 -13.69 9.00
N LYS A 108 5.76 -13.34 8.31
CA LYS A 108 5.57 -13.71 6.91
C LYS A 108 4.95 -12.58 6.08
N VAL A 109 5.68 -11.48 5.93
CA VAL A 109 5.53 -10.61 4.75
C VAL A 109 6.78 -10.75 3.90
N ARG A 110 6.95 -11.95 3.33
CA ARG A 110 7.60 -12.12 2.02
C ARG A 110 6.49 -12.23 0.99
N ILE A 111 6.67 -11.51 -0.11
CA ILE A 111 5.74 -11.34 -1.22
C ILE A 111 5.39 -12.71 -1.81
N GLN A 112 4.19 -13.20 -1.51
CA GLN A 112 3.34 -14.14 -2.25
C GLN A 112 2.46 -14.83 -1.22
N ASP A 113 1.15 -14.64 -1.37
CA ASP A 113 0.08 -15.59 -1.06
C ASP A 113 -1.16 -14.75 -0.77
N PHE A 114 -2.00 -14.50 -1.79
CA PHE A 114 -3.46 -14.39 -1.69
C PHE A 114 -4.05 -14.41 -3.12
N ILE A 115 -4.18 -15.62 -3.67
CA ILE A 115 -5.31 -16.04 -4.51
C ILE A 115 -6.28 -16.66 -3.46
N GLN A 116 -7.55 -16.30 -3.35
CA GLN A 116 -8.61 -16.26 -4.36
C GLN A 116 -9.69 -15.23 -3.98
#